data_AF-A0A8E0VL45-F1
#
_entry.id   AF-A0A8E0VL45-F1
#
_cell.length_a   1.000
_cell.length_b   1.000
_cell.length_c   1.000
_cell.angle_alpha   90.00
_cell.angle_beta   90.00
_cell.angle_gamma   90.00
#
_symmetry.space_group_name_H-M   'P 1'
#
loop_
_entity.id
_entity.type
_entity.pdbx_description
1 polymer ?
#
loop_
_entity_poly.entity_id
_entity_poly.type
_entity_poly.pdbx_seq_one_letter_code
_entity_poly.pdbx_strand_id
1 'polypeptide(L)'
;INIVLVALYIFFTIAAVTINPADKEVREKQRSRGKKVPPLDPRHNHVIENFYCNLCELPISSSRTKHCKCCNKCISDFDHHCKWLNNCVGNRNYGYFIGILIAACLSLSLSTCLSTLLSITYFSDQGSGQWILPYHNFWMTNPNGTTQNLNALIDSGKFLCLSSSHY
;
A
#
# COMPACT_ATOMS: atom_id res chain seq x y z
N ILE A 1 14.86 6.72 -1.98
CA ILE A 1 13.52 6.90 -2.62
C ILE A 1 12.63 5.68 -2.39
N ASN A 2 13.01 4.47 -2.79
CA ASN A 2 12.15 3.28 -2.61
C ASN A 2 11.79 3.02 -1.13
N ILE A 3 12.74 3.15 -0.20
CA ILE A 3 12.49 3.04 1.24
C ILE A 3 11.38 3.99 1.72
N VAL A 4 11.34 5.21 1.18
CA VAL A 4 10.29 6.19 1.51
C VAL A 4 8.93 5.74 0.97
N LEU A 5 8.88 5.23 -0.27
CA LEU A 5 7.64 4.70 -0.85
C LEU A 5 7.12 3.48 -0.08
N VAL A 6 8.02 2.59 0.36
CA VAL A 6 7.67 1.44 1.20
C VAL A 6 7.18 1.90 2.58
N ALA A 7 7.82 2.89 3.20
CA ALA A 7 7.36 3.45 4.47
C ALA A 7 5.96 4.09 4.33
N LEU A 8 5.71 4.83 3.25
CA LEU A 8 4.39 5.39 2.94
C LEU A 8 3.35 4.30 2.70
N TYR A 9 3.69 3.23 1.97
CA TYR A 9 2.82 2.08 1.77
C TYR A 9 2.41 1.43 3.11
N ILE A 10 3.38 1.23 4.00
CA ILE A 10 3.14 0.67 5.34
C ILE A 10 2.22 1.59 6.13
N PHE A 11 2.51 2.90 6.15
CA PHE A 11 1.68 3.90 6.83
C PHE A 11 0.23 3.89 6.33
N PHE A 12 0.03 3.95 5.01
CA PHE A 12 -1.30 3.93 4.41
C PHE A 12 -2.04 2.62 4.68
N THR A 13 -1.33 1.50 4.67
CA THR A 13 -1.89 0.19 5.03
C THR A 13 -2.38 0.18 6.47
N ILE A 14 -1.54 0.60 7.43
CA ILE A 14 -1.92 0.70 8.84
C ILE A 14 -3.15 1.60 9.00
N ALA A 15 -3.16 2.78 8.36
CA ALA A 15 -4.30 3.67 8.42
C ALA A 15 -5.59 3.03 7.84
N ALA A 16 -5.50 2.39 6.66
CA ALA A 16 -6.66 1.80 5.99
C ALA A 16 -7.26 0.62 6.76
N VAL A 17 -6.45 -0.19 7.44
CA VAL A 17 -6.92 -1.35 8.22
C VAL A 17 -7.41 -0.97 9.63
N THR A 18 -6.83 0.08 10.24
CA THR A 18 -7.20 0.49 11.61
C THR A 18 -8.38 1.45 11.66
N ILE A 19 -8.61 2.25 10.62
CA ILE A 19 -9.75 3.15 10.56
C ILE A 19 -11.03 2.33 10.41
N ASN A 20 -12.00 2.53 11.31
CA ASN A 20 -13.33 1.96 11.19
C ASN A 20 -14.16 2.77 10.16
N PRO A 21 -14.45 2.20 8.97
CA PRO A 21 -15.19 2.89 7.91
C PRO A 21 -16.71 2.88 8.12
N ALA A 22 -17.20 2.37 9.26
CA ALA A 22 -18.63 2.30 9.54
C ALA A 22 -19.30 3.66 9.49
N ASP A 23 -20.57 3.66 9.09
CA ASP A 23 -21.46 4.83 9.14
C ASP A 23 -21.46 5.45 10.55
N LYS A 24 -21.66 6.78 10.63
CA LYS A 24 -21.56 7.54 11.89
C LYS A 24 -22.50 6.97 12.96
N GLU A 25 -23.75 6.74 12.62
CA GLU A 25 -24.77 6.20 13.53
C GLU A 25 -24.36 4.82 14.06
N VAL A 26 -23.79 3.97 13.19
CA VAL A 26 -23.30 2.65 13.57
C VAL A 26 -22.11 2.74 14.52
N ARG A 27 -21.19 3.68 14.32
CA ARG A 27 -20.05 3.87 15.24
C ARG A 27 -20.52 4.32 16.61
N GLU A 28 -21.53 5.19 16.67
CA GLU A 28 -22.10 5.68 17.92
C GLU A 28 -22.87 4.58 18.67
N LYS A 29 -23.67 3.76 17.97
CA LYS A 29 -24.28 2.56 18.55
C LYS A 29 -23.23 1.56 19.04
N GLN A 30 -22.16 1.34 18.29
CA GLN A 30 -21.09 0.42 18.69
C GLN A 30 -20.38 0.87 19.97
N ARG A 31 -20.19 2.18 20.18
CA ARG A 31 -19.61 2.73 21.41
C ARG A 31 -20.51 2.56 22.63
N SER A 32 -21.83 2.65 22.45
CA SER A 32 -22.80 2.65 23.57
C SER A 32 -23.37 1.25 23.89
N ARG A 33 -23.62 0.42 22.86
CA ARG A 33 -24.36 -0.85 22.98
C ARG A 33 -23.62 -2.07 22.41
N GLY A 34 -22.42 -1.88 21.85
CA GLY A 34 -21.62 -2.95 21.25
C GLY A 34 -22.00 -3.31 19.81
N LYS A 35 -21.44 -4.42 19.29
CA LYS A 35 -21.44 -4.77 17.86
C LYS A 35 -22.51 -5.82 17.46
N LYS A 36 -23.45 -6.17 18.33
CA LYS A 36 -24.44 -7.21 18.00
C LYS A 36 -25.38 -6.71 16.90
N VAL A 37 -25.55 -7.52 15.85
CA VAL A 37 -26.49 -7.27 14.74
C VAL A 37 -27.39 -8.52 14.65
N PRO A 38 -28.72 -8.37 14.76
CA PRO A 38 -29.67 -9.47 14.62
C PRO A 38 -29.70 -10.06 13.19
N PRO A 39 -30.29 -11.24 13.00
CA PRO A 39 -30.68 -11.71 11.67
C PRO A 39 -31.75 -10.80 11.06
N LEU A 40 -31.87 -10.82 9.72
CA LEU A 40 -32.90 -10.04 9.02
C LEU A 40 -34.29 -10.60 9.36
N ASP A 41 -35.20 -9.74 9.81
CA ASP A 41 -36.60 -10.10 9.99
C ASP A 41 -37.20 -10.47 8.61
N PRO A 42 -37.84 -11.65 8.46
CA PRO A 42 -38.49 -12.08 7.23
C PRO A 42 -39.51 -11.10 6.64
N ARG A 43 -40.01 -10.14 7.42
CA ARG A 43 -40.93 -9.09 6.96
C ARG A 43 -40.27 -8.07 6.02
N HIS A 44 -38.94 -7.95 6.07
CA HIS A 44 -38.20 -7.03 5.21
C HIS A 44 -37.57 -7.78 4.04
N ASN A 45 -37.90 -7.36 2.82
CA ASN A 45 -37.31 -7.92 1.60
C ASN A 45 -35.89 -7.37 1.38
N HIS A 46 -35.60 -6.17 1.87
CA HIS A 46 -34.29 -5.55 1.74
C HIS A 46 -33.68 -5.17 3.10
N VAL A 47 -32.35 -5.30 3.17
CA VAL A 47 -31.58 -4.93 4.37
C VAL A 47 -31.68 -3.44 4.67
N ILE A 48 -31.78 -2.60 3.64
CA ILE A 48 -31.92 -1.15 3.76
C ILE A 48 -33.17 -0.71 3.01
N GLU A 49 -34.08 -0.04 3.70
CA GLU A 49 -35.34 0.48 3.19
C GLU A 49 -35.55 1.89 3.76
N ASN A 50 -35.99 2.86 2.95
CA ASN A 50 -36.31 4.24 3.40
C ASN A 50 -35.23 4.89 4.28
N PHE A 51 -33.96 4.83 3.88
CA PHE A 51 -32.82 5.34 4.66
C PHE A 51 -32.68 4.73 6.06
N TYR A 52 -33.11 3.49 6.23
CA TYR A 52 -32.96 2.75 7.47
C TYR A 52 -32.40 1.35 7.21
N CYS A 53 -31.43 0.90 8.02
CA CYS A 53 -30.91 -0.46 7.95
C CYS A 53 -31.62 -1.35 8.97
N ASN A 54 -32.35 -2.35 8.48
CA ASN A 54 -33.12 -3.29 9.30
C ASN A 54 -32.23 -4.28 10.08
N LEU A 55 -30.99 -4.50 9.63
CA LEU A 55 -30.01 -5.30 10.38
C LEU A 55 -29.35 -4.48 11.48
N CYS A 56 -28.83 -3.29 11.15
CA CYS A 56 -28.17 -2.45 12.14
C CYS A 56 -29.17 -1.74 13.08
N GLU A 57 -30.46 -1.75 12.75
CA GLU A 57 -31.56 -1.06 13.41
C GLU A 57 -31.26 0.43 13.64
N LEU A 58 -30.82 1.10 12.59
CA LEU A 58 -30.39 2.49 12.62
C LEU A 58 -30.69 3.19 11.29
N PRO A 59 -30.96 4.50 11.32
CA PRO A 59 -30.97 5.31 10.12
C PRO A 59 -29.57 5.32 9.48
N ILE A 60 -29.53 5.38 8.15
CA ILE A 60 -28.28 5.54 7.40
C ILE A 60 -28.08 7.00 7.00
N SER A 61 -26.83 7.45 7.04
CA SER A 61 -26.51 8.86 6.83
C SER A 61 -26.62 9.36 5.38
N SER A 62 -26.63 8.45 4.39
CA SER A 62 -26.60 8.77 2.96
C SER A 62 -27.13 7.62 2.10
N SER A 63 -27.64 7.90 0.90
CA SER A 63 -28.08 6.89 -0.09
C SER A 63 -26.94 5.97 -0.56
N ARG A 64 -25.69 6.42 -0.40
CA ARG A 64 -24.48 5.66 -0.70
C ARG A 64 -24.03 4.75 0.45
N THR A 65 -24.67 4.81 1.62
CA THR A 65 -24.41 3.86 2.71
C THR A 65 -24.96 2.48 2.34
N LYS A 66 -24.17 1.43 2.56
CA LYS A 66 -24.57 0.03 2.34
C LYS A 66 -24.17 -0.85 3.52
N HIS A 67 -24.93 -1.92 3.75
CA HIS A 67 -24.60 -2.92 4.77
C HIS A 67 -23.63 -3.95 4.19
N CYS A 68 -22.43 -4.05 4.77
CA CYS A 68 -21.50 -5.11 4.40
C CYS A 68 -21.82 -6.36 5.20
N LYS A 69 -22.24 -7.44 4.52
CA LYS A 69 -22.49 -8.74 5.16
C LYS A 69 -21.25 -9.33 5.84
N CYS A 70 -20.06 -9.21 5.21
CA CYS A 70 -18.80 -9.74 5.73
C CYS A 70 -18.38 -9.06 7.04
N CYS A 71 -18.44 -7.73 7.10
CA CYS A 71 -18.10 -6.98 8.31
C CYS A 71 -19.26 -6.84 9.31
N ASN A 72 -20.46 -7.22 8.87
CA ASN A 72 -21.74 -7.10 9.57
C ASN A 72 -21.97 -5.70 10.16
N LYS A 73 -21.88 -4.67 9.31
CA LYS A 73 -22.07 -3.26 9.70
C LYS A 73 -22.33 -2.39 8.45
N CYS A 74 -23.08 -1.29 8.60
CA CYS A 74 -23.20 -0.28 7.55
C CYS A 74 -21.93 0.55 7.41
N ILE A 75 -21.54 0.81 6.15
CA ILE A 75 -20.37 1.57 5.75
C ILE A 75 -20.84 2.82 5.01
N SER A 76 -20.35 4.00 5.44
CA SER A 76 -20.66 5.27 4.76
C SER A 76 -19.90 5.38 3.43
N ASP A 77 -20.61 5.78 2.37
CA ASP A 77 -20.12 5.79 0.99
C ASP A 77 -19.37 4.49 0.66
N PHE A 78 -20.09 3.38 0.73
CA PHE A 78 -19.51 2.05 0.59
C PHE A 78 -18.98 1.83 -0.82
N ASP A 79 -17.70 1.46 -0.92
CA ASP A 79 -17.07 1.04 -2.16
C ASP A 79 -17.07 -0.48 -2.24
N HIS A 80 -16.26 -1.16 -1.41
CA HIS A 80 -16.21 -2.61 -1.37
C HIS A 80 -15.72 -3.16 -0.01
N HIS A 81 -15.88 -4.48 0.17
CA HIS A 81 -15.17 -5.20 1.23
C HIS A 81 -13.86 -5.73 0.68
N CYS A 82 -12.73 -5.17 1.12
CA CYS A 82 -11.42 -5.58 0.65
C CYS A 82 -10.92 -6.78 1.44
N LYS A 83 -10.82 -7.93 0.77
CA LYS A 83 -10.30 -9.17 1.37
C LYS A 83 -8.85 -9.01 1.83
N TRP A 84 -8.05 -8.24 1.09
CA TRP A 84 -6.63 -8.01 1.37
C TRP A 84 -6.40 -7.16 2.62
N LEU A 85 -7.27 -6.17 2.86
CA LEU A 85 -7.23 -5.35 4.07
C LEU A 85 -7.96 -5.98 5.25
N ASN A 86 -8.74 -7.06 5.00
CA ASN A 86 -9.72 -7.60 5.93
C ASN A 86 -10.61 -6.50 6.55
N ASN A 87 -10.93 -5.48 5.76
CA ASN A 87 -11.71 -4.31 6.17
C ASN A 87 -12.51 -3.79 4.97
N CYS A 88 -13.59 -3.05 5.24
CA CYS A 88 -14.28 -2.35 4.18
C CYS A 88 -13.49 -1.12 3.73
N VAL A 89 -13.65 -0.76 2.46
CA VAL A 89 -13.26 0.54 1.94
C VAL A 89 -14.54 1.36 1.81
N GLY A 90 -14.52 2.55 2.41
CA GLY A 90 -15.59 3.53 2.32
C GLY A 90 -15.06 4.92 2.61
N ASN A 91 -15.94 5.90 2.79
CA ASN A 91 -15.57 7.33 2.87
C ASN A 91 -14.32 7.61 3.73
N ARG A 92 -14.29 7.08 4.96
CA ARG A 92 -13.26 7.41 5.95
C ARG A 92 -11.88 6.81 5.67
N ASN A 93 -11.79 5.76 4.87
CA ASN A 93 -10.51 5.12 4.56
C ASN A 93 -10.20 5.04 3.06
N TYR A 94 -11.06 5.60 2.21
CA TYR A 94 -10.87 5.61 0.76
C TYR A 94 -9.56 6.29 0.35
N GLY A 95 -9.25 7.47 0.90
CA GLY A 95 -8.00 8.17 0.60
C GLY A 95 -6.75 7.36 0.94
N TYR A 96 -6.76 6.65 2.08
CA TYR A 96 -5.67 5.77 2.48
C TYR A 96 -5.57 4.55 1.55
N PHE A 97 -6.70 3.96 1.14
CA PHE A 97 -6.72 2.89 0.15
C PHE A 97 -6.09 3.31 -1.19
N ILE A 98 -6.42 4.51 -1.69
CA ILE A 98 -5.77 5.06 -2.90
C ILE A 98 -4.28 5.29 -2.67
N GLY A 99 -3.88 5.77 -1.49
CA GLY A 99 -2.48 5.90 -1.11
C GLY A 99 -1.70 4.58 -1.17
N ILE A 100 -2.30 3.47 -0.74
CA ILE A 100 -1.71 2.12 -0.86
C ILE A 100 -1.43 1.80 -2.33
N LEU A 101 -2.41 2.00 -3.21
CA LEU A 101 -2.27 1.68 -4.65
C LEU A 101 -1.17 2.51 -5.31
N ILE A 102 -1.15 3.83 -5.07
CA ILE A 102 -0.14 4.73 -5.64
C ILE A 102 1.26 4.36 -5.14
N ALA A 103 1.44 4.18 -3.82
CA ALA A 103 2.74 3.85 -3.25
C ALA A 103 3.26 2.48 -3.75
N ALA A 104 2.37 1.49 -3.86
CA ALA A 104 2.70 0.17 -4.38
C ALA A 104 3.12 0.23 -5.86
N CYS A 105 2.34 0.91 -6.71
CA CYS A 105 2.65 1.05 -8.14
C CYS A 105 3.98 1.78 -8.35
N LEU A 106 4.24 2.87 -7.64
CA LEU A 106 5.50 3.61 -7.76
C LEU A 106 6.70 2.79 -7.26
N SER A 107 6.56 2.11 -6.12
CA SER A 107 7.63 1.27 -5.58
C SER A 107 7.95 0.10 -6.52
N LEU A 108 6.92 -0.57 -7.05
CA LEU A 108 7.09 -1.66 -8.01
C LEU A 108 7.74 -1.18 -9.31
N SER A 109 7.24 -0.10 -9.91
CA SER A 109 7.81 0.46 -11.14
C SER A 109 9.27 0.86 -10.95
N LEU A 110 9.61 1.52 -9.85
CA LEU A 110 11.00 1.90 -9.55
C LEU A 110 11.90 0.67 -9.40
N SER A 111 11.42 -0.36 -8.69
CA SER A 111 12.18 -1.60 -8.44
C SER A 111 12.41 -2.38 -9.73
N THR A 112 11.38 -2.50 -10.56
CA THR A 112 11.45 -3.17 -11.87
C THR A 112 12.36 -2.42 -12.82
N CYS A 113 12.24 -1.10 -12.94
CA CYS A 113 13.13 -0.30 -13.78
C CYS A 113 14.60 -0.45 -13.37
N LEU A 114 14.90 -0.35 -12.06
CA LEU A 114 16.26 -0.54 -11.57
C LEU A 114 16.78 -1.96 -11.87
N SER A 115 15.97 -2.98 -11.63
CA SER A 115 16.34 -4.38 -11.89
C SER A 115 16.63 -4.65 -13.38
N THR A 116 15.80 -4.10 -14.26
CA THR A 116 15.98 -4.21 -15.72
C THR A 116 17.23 -3.48 -16.17
N LEU A 117 17.49 -2.27 -15.67
CA LEU A 117 18.72 -1.52 -16.00
C LEU A 117 19.98 -2.27 -15.54
N LEU A 118 19.97 -2.80 -14.32
CA LEU A 118 21.08 -3.64 -13.81
C LEU A 118 21.26 -4.91 -14.66
N SER A 119 20.17 -5.52 -15.12
CA SER A 119 20.26 -6.69 -16.01
C SER A 119 20.85 -6.31 -17.37
N ILE A 120 20.40 -5.22 -17.98
CA ILE A 120 20.91 -4.74 -19.27
C ILE A 120 22.41 -4.47 -19.16
N THR A 121 22.84 -3.72 -18.15
CA THR A 121 24.27 -3.39 -17.94
C THR A 121 25.13 -4.63 -17.71
N TYR A 122 24.63 -5.61 -16.95
CA TYR A 122 25.30 -6.89 -16.74
C TYR A 122 25.50 -7.67 -18.05
N PHE A 123 24.44 -7.83 -18.84
CA PHE A 123 24.51 -8.61 -20.08
C PHE A 123 25.23 -7.89 -21.21
N SER A 124 25.12 -6.56 -21.31
CA SER A 124 25.83 -5.79 -22.34
C SER A 124 27.35 -5.83 -22.17
N ASP A 125 27.82 -6.01 -20.94
CA ASP A 125 29.24 -5.94 -20.59
C ASP A 125 29.82 -7.31 -20.17
N GLN A 126 29.06 -8.40 -20.38
CA GLN A 126 29.51 -9.75 -20.04
C GLN A 126 30.83 -10.14 -20.74
N GLY A 127 31.08 -9.64 -21.95
CA GLY A 127 32.29 -9.93 -22.73
C GLY A 127 33.54 -9.15 -22.28
N SER A 128 33.37 -7.96 -21.70
CA SER A 128 34.45 -7.03 -21.35
C SER A 128 34.71 -6.94 -19.84
N GLY A 129 33.78 -7.37 -18.99
CA GLY A 129 33.93 -7.45 -17.53
C GLY A 129 34.15 -6.09 -16.84
N GLN A 130 33.84 -4.98 -17.50
CA GLN A 130 34.02 -3.62 -17.00
C GLN A 130 33.05 -3.24 -15.88
N TRP A 131 31.90 -3.90 -15.76
CA TRP A 131 30.85 -3.60 -14.79
C TRP A 131 31.26 -4.04 -13.38
N ILE A 132 32.08 -5.11 -13.28
CA ILE A 132 32.63 -5.59 -12.01
C ILE A 132 33.98 -4.96 -11.67
N LEU A 133 34.69 -4.41 -12.66
CA LEU A 133 36.02 -3.82 -12.50
C LEU A 133 36.07 -2.70 -11.44
N PRO A 134 35.12 -1.75 -11.37
CA PRO A 134 35.07 -0.76 -10.30
C PRO A 134 34.93 -1.39 -8.90
N TYR A 135 34.11 -2.44 -8.78
CA TYR A 135 33.90 -3.16 -7.53
C TYR A 135 35.17 -3.94 -7.15
N HIS A 136 35.72 -4.73 -8.08
CA HIS A 136 36.95 -5.48 -7.94
C HIS A 136 38.13 -4.58 -7.55
N ASN A 137 38.36 -3.48 -8.27
CA ASN A 137 39.46 -2.55 -8.02
C ASN A 137 39.33 -1.88 -6.64
N PHE A 138 38.11 -1.57 -6.22
CA PHE A 138 37.87 -1.01 -4.90
C PHE A 138 38.19 -1.99 -3.77
N TRP A 139 37.79 -3.27 -3.87
CA TRP A 139 38.08 -4.27 -2.84
C TRP A 139 39.54 -4.71 -2.83
N MET A 140 40.21 -4.68 -3.99
CA MET A 140 41.66 -4.88 -4.09
C MET A 140 42.45 -3.75 -3.41
N THR A 141 41.93 -2.53 -3.45
CA THR A 141 42.58 -1.35 -2.83
C THR A 141 42.18 -1.13 -1.37
N ASN A 142 41.08 -1.76 -0.91
CA ASN A 142 40.59 -1.66 0.47
C ASN A 142 40.31 -3.05 1.08
N PRO A 143 41.36 -3.86 1.36
CA PRO A 143 41.21 -5.24 1.85
C PRO A 143 40.57 -5.34 3.25
N ASN A 144 40.59 -4.27 4.04
CA ASN A 144 39.97 -4.21 5.37
C ASN A 144 38.54 -3.63 5.35
N GLY A 145 37.84 -3.74 4.22
CA GLY A 145 36.66 -2.94 3.88
C GLY A 145 35.58 -2.89 4.98
N THR A 146 35.47 -1.73 5.63
CA THR A 146 34.34 -1.35 6.48
C THR A 146 33.27 -0.64 5.64
N THR A 147 32.03 -0.57 6.14
CA THR A 147 30.89 0.10 5.48
C THR A 147 31.15 1.58 5.14
N GLN A 148 32.11 2.24 5.80
CA GLN A 148 32.55 3.60 5.46
C GLN A 148 33.15 3.70 4.05
N ASN A 149 33.84 2.67 3.58
CA ASN A 149 34.47 2.70 2.26
C ASN A 149 33.42 2.58 1.14
N LEU A 150 32.31 1.89 1.38
CA LEU A 150 31.18 1.74 0.44
C LEU A 150 30.50 3.09 0.16
N ASN A 151 30.34 3.94 1.18
CA ASN A 151 29.77 5.27 1.02
C ASN A 151 30.68 6.18 0.16
N ALA A 152 32.00 6.11 0.35
CA ALA A 152 32.96 6.86 -0.49
C ALA A 152 32.89 6.47 -1.98
N LEU A 153 32.58 5.21 -2.27
CA LEU A 153 32.41 4.69 -3.63
C LEU A 153 31.14 5.25 -4.29
N ILE A 154 30.03 5.29 -3.54
CA ILE A 154 28.74 5.85 -3.99
C ILE A 154 28.88 7.36 -4.22
N ASP A 155 29.51 8.07 -3.27
CA ASP A 155 29.71 9.52 -3.33
C ASP A 155 30.68 9.95 -4.45
N SER A 156 31.59 9.07 -4.86
CA SER A 156 32.52 9.35 -5.96
C SER A 156 31.87 9.38 -7.35
N GLY A 157 30.57 9.06 -7.48
CA GLY A 157 29.86 9.02 -8.76
C GLY A 157 30.29 7.90 -9.71
N LYS A 158 31.35 7.13 -9.38
CA LYS A 158 31.87 6.03 -10.19
C LYS A 158 30.86 4.89 -10.40
N PHE A 159 29.83 4.81 -9.58
CA PHE A 159 28.74 3.83 -9.73
C PHE A 159 27.69 4.26 -10.79
N LEU A 160 27.59 5.55 -11.10
CA LEU A 160 26.60 6.12 -12.03
C LEU A 160 27.16 6.42 -13.43
N CYS A 161 28.49 6.44 -13.59
CA CYS A 161 29.14 6.55 -14.90
C CYS A 161 29.10 5.22 -15.67
N LEU A 162 27.93 4.81 -16.15
CA LEU A 162 27.77 3.73 -17.13
C LEU A 162 27.23 4.22 -18.48
N SER A 163 27.27 5.53 -18.78
CA SER A 163 26.73 6.03 -20.06
C SER A 163 27.58 7.04 -20.84
N SER A 164 28.85 7.30 -20.50
CA SER A 164 29.58 8.42 -21.14
C SER A 164 30.97 8.10 -21.70
N SER A 165 31.27 6.85 -22.02
CA SER A 165 32.54 6.55 -22.68
C SER A 165 32.34 5.39 -23.63
N HIS A 166 32.21 5.74 -24.92
CA HIS A 166 32.32 4.91 -26.13
C HIS A 166 31.22 5.22 -27.15
N TYR A 167 31.23 6.48 -27.62
CA TYR A 167 31.12 6.82 -29.04
C TYR A 167 32.18 7.86 -29.35
#